data_AF-A0A3L6TCD8-F1
#
_entry.id   AF-A0A3L6TCD8-F1
#
_cell.length_a   1.000
_cell.length_b   1.000
_cell.length_c   1.000
_cell.angle_alpha   90.00
_cell.angle_beta   90.00
_cell.angle_gamma   90.00
#
_symmetry.space_group_name_H-M   'P 1'
#
loop_
_entity.id
_entity.type
_entity.pdbx_description
1 polymer ?
#
loop_
_entity_poly.entity_id
_entity_poly.type
_entity_poly.pdbx_seq_one_letter_code
_entity_poly.pdbx_strand_id
1 'polypeptide(L)'
;MLENEMEESRSGIIKIYDVSYDVLRAFVHYMYTAEALLDEQMASDLLVLAEKYEVKHLKTYCEKFITSKVNNENAIAHYAFAHHHSAKQLLEASLSVLMDNMSTLADWEEYKELVEKDPRLVVEIYEAQHCGWEGHRL
;
A
#
# COMPACT_ATOMS: atom_id res chain seq x y z
N MET A 1 -0.03 -18.72 -14.20
CA MET A 1 1.41 -18.76 -14.58
C MET A 1 1.89 -20.18 -14.84
N LEU A 2 1.72 -21.11 -13.90
CA LEU A 2 2.25 -22.48 -14.05
C LEU A 2 1.33 -23.46 -14.79
N GLU A 3 0.05 -23.14 -14.94
CA GLU A 3 -0.95 -24.02 -15.57
C GLU A 3 -1.18 -23.73 -17.07
N ASN A 4 -0.64 -22.63 -17.58
CA ASN A 4 -0.80 -22.21 -18.99
C ASN A 4 0.46 -22.55 -19.80
N GLU A 5 0.37 -22.73 -21.12
CA GLU A 5 1.49 -23.07 -22.04
C GLU A 5 2.53 -21.94 -22.24
N MET A 6 2.91 -21.25 -21.18
CA MET A 6 3.94 -20.22 -21.15
C MET A 6 5.33 -20.84 -20.91
N GLU A 7 6.42 -20.06 -21.05
CA GLU A 7 7.77 -20.56 -20.82
C GLU A 7 7.98 -21.04 -19.38
N GLU A 8 7.30 -20.44 -18.41
CA GLU A 8 7.38 -20.79 -17.00
C GLU A 8 6.86 -22.21 -16.74
N SER A 9 5.79 -22.65 -17.42
CA SER A 9 5.26 -24.01 -17.26
C SER A 9 6.13 -25.06 -17.95
N ARG A 10 6.82 -24.69 -19.03
CA ARG A 10 7.74 -25.58 -19.76
C ARG A 10 9.10 -25.72 -19.09
N SER A 11 9.63 -24.63 -18.53
CA SER A 11 10.94 -24.59 -17.89
C SER A 11 10.89 -24.93 -16.40
N GLY A 12 9.74 -24.73 -15.74
CA GLY A 12 9.60 -24.81 -14.29
C GLY A 12 10.31 -23.68 -13.53
N ILE A 13 10.76 -22.63 -14.24
CA ILE A 13 11.53 -21.52 -13.68
C ILE A 13 10.73 -20.23 -13.81
N ILE A 14 10.48 -19.56 -12.69
CA ILE A 14 9.92 -18.20 -12.65
C ILE A 14 11.07 -17.24 -12.34
N LYS A 15 11.29 -16.27 -13.22
CA LYS A 15 12.31 -15.23 -13.02
C LYS A 15 11.66 -13.97 -12.46
N ILE A 16 12.17 -13.50 -11.32
CA ILE A 16 11.66 -12.31 -10.61
C ILE A 16 12.82 -11.33 -10.51
N TYR A 17 12.63 -10.10 -11.00
CA TYR A 17 13.70 -9.09 -11.13
C TYR A 17 13.40 -7.80 -10.36
N ASP A 18 12.15 -7.61 -9.97
CA ASP A 18 11.60 -6.36 -9.47
C ASP A 18 11.53 -6.29 -7.95
N VAL A 19 12.18 -7.21 -7.25
CA VAL A 19 12.17 -7.26 -5.79
C VAL A 19 13.53 -7.68 -5.22
N SER A 20 13.84 -7.17 -4.04
CA SER A 20 15.05 -7.56 -3.31
C SER A 20 14.98 -9.01 -2.86
N TYR A 21 16.15 -9.62 -2.68
CA TYR A 21 16.25 -11.01 -2.21
C TYR A 21 15.60 -11.19 -0.83
N ASP A 22 15.77 -10.24 0.08
CA ASP A 22 15.24 -10.34 1.43
C ASP A 22 13.71 -10.31 1.45
N VAL A 23 13.09 -9.43 0.67
CA VAL A 23 11.63 -9.34 0.55
C VAL A 23 11.09 -10.60 -0.12
N LEU A 24 11.71 -11.09 -1.19
CA LEU A 24 11.30 -12.34 -1.84
C LEU A 24 11.42 -13.55 -0.90
N ARG A 25 12.51 -13.61 -0.12
CA ARG A 25 12.71 -14.66 0.88
C ARG A 25 11.61 -14.62 1.94
N ALA A 26 11.27 -13.43 2.45
CA ALA A 26 10.19 -13.26 3.41
C ALA A 26 8.82 -13.64 2.83
N PHE A 27 8.55 -13.27 1.58
CA PHE A 27 7.33 -13.65 0.86
C PHE A 27 7.18 -15.17 0.74
N VAL A 28 8.24 -15.86 0.30
CA VAL A 28 8.24 -17.33 0.22
C VAL A 28 8.11 -17.96 1.60
N HIS A 29 8.82 -17.44 2.60
CA HIS A 29 8.70 -17.93 3.97
C HIS A 29 7.26 -17.84 4.49
N TYR A 30 6.58 -16.72 4.25
CA TYR A 30 5.18 -16.55 4.61
C TYR A 30 4.27 -17.56 3.91
N MET A 31 4.47 -17.83 2.62
CA MET A 31 3.65 -18.83 1.90
C MET A 31 3.70 -20.23 2.53
N TYR A 32 4.81 -20.59 3.17
CA TYR A 32 5.00 -21.91 3.79
C TYR A 32 4.68 -21.96 5.28
N THR A 33 4.76 -20.83 6.00
CA THR A 33 4.63 -20.79 7.47
C THR A 33 3.46 -19.96 7.97
N ALA A 34 2.89 -19.11 7.11
CA ALA A 34 1.96 -18.04 7.46
C ALA A 34 2.52 -17.01 8.48
N GLU A 35 3.84 -16.97 8.66
CA GLU A 35 4.54 -16.03 9.55
C GLU A 35 5.40 -15.05 8.74
N ALA A 36 5.39 -13.79 9.14
CA ALA A 36 6.26 -12.76 8.57
C ALA A 36 6.71 -11.80 9.67
N LEU A 37 8.02 -11.53 9.71
CA LEU A 37 8.58 -10.45 10.50
C LEU A 37 8.48 -9.16 9.70
N LEU A 38 7.73 -8.19 10.22
CA LEU A 38 7.43 -6.94 9.53
C LEU A 38 8.12 -5.77 10.24
N ASP A 39 8.92 -5.04 9.48
CA ASP A 39 9.12 -3.60 9.67
C ASP A 39 8.27 -2.84 8.63
N GLU A 40 8.24 -1.51 8.71
CA GLU A 40 7.39 -0.68 7.82
C GLU A 40 7.79 -0.81 6.34
N GLN A 41 9.09 -0.89 6.04
CA GLN A 41 9.57 -1.05 4.67
C GLN A 41 9.25 -2.45 4.12
N MET A 42 9.55 -3.49 4.90
CA MET A 42 9.24 -4.88 4.57
C MET A 42 7.73 -5.08 4.38
N ALA A 43 6.90 -4.47 5.22
CA ALA A 43 5.44 -4.55 5.09
C ALA A 43 4.96 -3.92 3.78
N SER A 44 5.47 -2.75 3.40
CA SER A 44 5.15 -2.10 2.13
C SER A 44 5.56 -2.96 0.95
N ASP A 45 6.81 -3.43 0.92
CA ASP A 45 7.32 -4.25 -0.19
C ASP A 45 6.59 -5.59 -0.31
N LEU A 46 6.27 -6.24 0.82
CA LEU A 46 5.47 -7.46 0.84
C LEU A 46 4.02 -7.21 0.41
N LEU A 47 3.43 -6.05 0.71
CA LEU A 47 2.10 -5.70 0.23
C LEU A 47 2.10 -5.59 -1.30
N VAL A 48 3.12 -4.97 -1.89
CA VAL A 48 3.27 -4.88 -3.36
C VAL A 48 3.36 -6.27 -3.98
N LEU A 49 4.20 -7.15 -3.43
CA LEU A 49 4.29 -8.54 -3.90
C LEU A 49 2.98 -9.31 -3.71
N ALA A 50 2.34 -9.17 -2.55
CA ALA A 50 1.09 -9.84 -2.24
C ALA A 50 -0.03 -9.41 -3.18
N GLU A 51 -0.06 -8.15 -3.60
CA GLU A 51 -0.98 -7.69 -4.64
C GLU A 51 -0.64 -8.29 -6.00
N LYS A 52 0.64 -8.23 -6.41
CA LYS A 52 1.10 -8.75 -7.72
C LYS A 52 0.83 -10.25 -7.91
N TYR A 53 1.01 -11.04 -6.86
CA TYR A 53 0.82 -12.49 -6.86
C TYR A 53 -0.52 -12.92 -6.25
N GLU A 54 -1.44 -11.97 -6.00
CA GLU A 54 -2.80 -12.19 -5.51
C GLU A 54 -2.90 -12.97 -4.17
N VAL A 55 -1.92 -12.82 -3.28
CA VAL A 55 -1.90 -13.44 -1.95
C VAL A 55 -2.69 -12.59 -0.95
N LYS A 56 -4.02 -12.68 -1.02
CA LYS A 56 -4.97 -11.84 -0.27
C LYS A 56 -4.73 -11.80 1.25
N HIS A 57 -4.37 -12.92 1.86
CA HIS A 57 -4.12 -13.00 3.31
C HIS A 57 -2.89 -12.19 3.72
N LEU A 58 -1.80 -12.29 2.95
CA LEU A 58 -0.58 -11.50 3.19
C LEU A 58 -0.86 -10.02 2.97
N LYS A 59 -1.56 -9.67 1.89
CA LYS A 59 -1.95 -8.28 1.60
C LYS A 59 -2.68 -7.66 2.78
N THR A 60 -3.75 -8.31 3.24
CA THR A 60 -4.54 -7.84 4.38
C THR A 60 -3.71 -7.73 5.66
N TYR A 61 -2.77 -8.66 5.87
CA TYR A 61 -1.90 -8.66 7.04
C TYR A 61 -0.93 -7.47 7.04
N CYS A 62 -0.22 -7.24 5.93
CA CYS A 62 0.67 -6.09 5.75
C CYS A 62 -0.11 -4.77 5.82
N GLU A 63 -1.27 -4.70 5.17
CA GLU A 63 -2.14 -3.52 5.16
C GLU A 63 -2.54 -3.12 6.57
N LYS A 64 -2.99 -4.06 7.40
CA LYS A 64 -3.33 -3.79 8.82
C LYS A 64 -2.13 -3.30 9.62
N PHE A 65 -0.96 -3.89 9.38
CA PHE A 65 0.27 -3.48 10.05
C PHE A 65 0.62 -2.03 9.72
N ILE A 66 0.65 -1.68 8.43
CA ILE A 66 0.96 -0.31 7.97
C ILE A 66 -0.11 0.67 8.48
N THR A 67 -1.39 0.29 8.41
CA THR A 67 -2.52 1.10 8.92
C THR A 67 -2.34 1.48 10.39
N SER A 68 -1.81 0.57 11.22
CA SER A 68 -1.54 0.83 12.65
C SER A 68 -0.41 1.84 12.91
N LYS A 69 0.33 2.22 11.88
CA LYS A 69 1.49 3.13 11.94
C LYS A 69 1.24 4.48 11.26
N VAL A 70 0.05 4.67 10.68
CA VAL A 70 -0.33 5.95 10.08
C VAL A 70 -0.34 7.05 11.13
N ASN A 71 0.27 8.17 10.78
CA ASN A 71 0.37 9.39 11.56
C ASN A 71 0.37 10.61 10.61
N ASN A 72 0.39 11.82 11.17
CA ASN A 72 0.31 13.03 10.35
C ASN A 72 1.48 13.14 9.37
N GLU A 73 2.70 12.79 9.78
CA GLU A 73 3.91 12.95 8.96
C GLU A 73 3.92 12.00 7.76
N ASN A 74 3.36 10.79 7.90
CA ASN A 74 3.38 9.77 6.85
C ASN A 74 2.04 9.57 6.12
N ALA A 75 0.97 10.29 6.52
CA ALA A 75 -0.37 10.11 5.95
C ALA A 75 -0.42 10.34 4.44
N ILE A 76 0.28 11.35 3.92
CA ILE A 76 0.30 11.64 2.48
C ILE A 76 0.96 10.51 1.70
N ALA A 77 2.12 10.05 2.17
CA ALA A 77 2.86 8.97 1.54
C ALA A 77 2.05 7.66 1.56
N HIS A 78 1.43 7.33 2.70
CA HIS A 78 0.59 6.14 2.83
C HIS A 78 -0.70 6.23 2.02
N TYR A 79 -1.31 7.41 1.88
CA TYR A 79 -2.46 7.61 1.01
C TYR A 79 -2.12 7.33 -0.47
N ALA A 80 -1.02 7.91 -0.96
CA ALA A 80 -0.56 7.68 -2.33
C ALA A 80 -0.19 6.21 -2.58
N PHE A 81 0.52 5.59 -1.63
CA PHE A 81 0.86 4.17 -1.68
C PHE A 81 -0.39 3.28 -1.71
N ALA A 82 -1.34 3.54 -0.82
CA ALA A 82 -2.58 2.78 -0.72
C ALA A 82 -3.44 2.88 -1.98
N HIS A 83 -3.48 4.06 -2.60
CA HIS A 83 -4.17 4.27 -3.86
C HIS A 83 -3.54 3.44 -4.98
N HIS A 84 -2.20 3.44 -5.09
CA HIS A 84 -1.50 2.68 -6.13
C HIS A 84 -1.63 1.15 -5.98
N HIS A 85 -1.64 0.65 -4.74
CA HIS A 85 -1.66 -0.79 -4.45
C HIS A 85 -3.03 -1.32 -4.01
N SER A 86 -4.10 -0.54 -4.21
CA SER A 86 -5.48 -0.91 -3.89
C SER A 86 -5.65 -1.41 -2.44
N ALA A 87 -5.01 -0.74 -1.49
CA ALA A 87 -5.07 -1.05 -0.05
C ALA A 87 -6.13 -0.17 0.63
N LYS A 88 -7.38 -0.63 0.65
CA LYS A 88 -8.55 0.17 1.04
C LYS A 88 -8.53 0.64 2.50
N GLN A 89 -8.18 -0.23 3.44
CA GLN A 89 -8.11 0.11 4.87
C GLN A 89 -7.04 1.17 5.12
N LEU A 90 -5.89 1.03 4.46
CA LEU A 90 -4.82 2.01 4.56
C LEU A 90 -5.22 3.34 3.90
N LEU A 91 -5.91 3.29 2.77
CA LEU A 91 -6.42 4.46 2.06
C LEU A 91 -7.40 5.25 2.95
N GLU A 92 -8.38 4.57 3.54
CA GLU A 92 -9.39 5.17 4.42
C GLU A 92 -8.76 5.76 5.69
N ALA A 93 -7.85 5.03 6.34
CA ALA A 93 -7.16 5.51 7.53
C ALA A 93 -6.27 6.71 7.25
N SER A 94 -5.53 6.69 6.14
CA SER A 94 -4.69 7.81 5.72
C SER A 94 -5.55 9.02 5.37
N LEU A 95 -6.63 8.82 4.62
CA LEU A 95 -7.59 9.89 4.29
C LEU A 95 -8.22 10.51 5.54
N SER A 96 -8.54 9.72 6.57
CA SER A 96 -9.02 10.23 7.86
C SER A 96 -8.06 11.24 8.46
N VAL A 97 -6.77 10.88 8.53
CA VAL A 97 -5.74 11.75 9.11
C VAL A 97 -5.56 13.02 8.26
N LEU A 98 -5.65 12.90 6.94
CA LEU A 98 -5.61 14.07 6.05
C LEU A 98 -6.81 14.98 6.28
N MET A 99 -8.02 14.43 6.41
CA MET A 99 -9.25 15.17 6.68
C MET A 99 -9.16 15.95 8.00
N ASP A 100 -8.60 15.34 9.05
CA ASP A 100 -8.42 15.97 10.36
C ASP A 100 -7.42 17.15 10.34
N ASN A 101 -6.48 17.15 9.38
CA ASN A 101 -5.42 18.16 9.26
C ASN A 101 -5.55 19.04 7.99
N MET A 102 -6.73 19.07 7.35
CA MET A 102 -6.92 19.80 6.07
C MET A 102 -6.56 21.29 6.12
N SER A 103 -6.70 21.94 7.28
CA SER A 103 -6.38 23.36 7.44
C SER A 103 -4.88 23.66 7.34
N THR A 104 -4.01 22.70 7.66
CA THR A 104 -2.55 22.83 7.65
C THR A 104 -1.89 22.02 6.54
N LEU A 105 -2.67 21.25 5.77
CA LEU A 105 -2.15 20.31 4.77
C LEU A 105 -1.31 21.01 3.69
N ALA A 106 -1.70 22.21 3.28
CA ALA A 106 -1.01 22.99 2.25
C ALA A 106 0.41 23.45 2.67
N ASP A 107 0.69 23.45 3.98
CA ASP A 107 1.99 23.85 4.52
C ASP A 107 3.00 22.69 4.54
N TRP A 108 2.53 21.44 4.39
CA TRP A 108 3.37 20.25 4.45
C TRP A 108 4.23 20.13 3.18
N GLU A 109 5.48 19.72 3.34
CA GLU A 109 6.38 19.59 2.19
C GLU A 109 5.98 18.39 1.32
N GLU A 110 5.53 17.32 1.97
CA GLU A 110 5.01 16.10 1.35
C GLU A 110 3.78 16.38 0.49
N TYR A 111 2.97 17.40 0.87
CA TYR A 111 1.85 17.85 0.04
C TYR A 111 2.31 18.50 -1.25
N LYS A 112 3.35 19.34 -1.21
CA LYS A 112 3.92 19.97 -2.41
C LYS A 112 4.50 18.90 -3.35
N GLU A 113 5.19 17.92 -2.79
CA GLU A 113 5.68 16.78 -3.58
C GLU A 113 4.54 15.98 -4.22
N LEU A 114 3.44 15.76 -3.49
CA LEU A 114 2.26 15.08 -4.02
C LEU A 114 1.65 15.85 -5.20
N VAL A 115 1.53 17.17 -5.08
CA VAL A 115 1.02 18.05 -6.16
C VAL A 115 1.87 17.92 -7.43
N GLU A 116 3.20 17.78 -7.31
CA GLU A 116 4.07 17.61 -8.47
C GLU A 116 4.02 16.20 -9.07
N LYS A 117 3.99 15.17 -8.22
CA LYS A 117 4.06 13.76 -8.66
C LYS A 117 2.73 13.23 -9.16
N ASP A 118 1.63 13.51 -8.45
CA ASP A 118 0.29 13.04 -8.80
C ASP A 118 -0.80 14.06 -8.39
N PRO A 119 -1.06 15.08 -9.23
CA PRO A 119 -2.09 16.08 -8.98
C PRO A 119 -3.51 15.49 -8.83
N ARG A 120 -3.76 14.27 -9.34
CA ARG A 120 -5.11 13.66 -9.29
C ARG A 120 -5.47 13.27 -7.87
N LEU A 121 -4.52 12.75 -7.11
CA LEU A 121 -4.71 12.40 -5.70
C LEU A 121 -5.09 13.62 -4.87
N VAL A 122 -4.53 14.78 -5.19
CA VAL A 122 -4.90 16.05 -4.54
C VAL A 122 -6.36 16.39 -4.80
N VAL A 123 -6.81 16.28 -6.04
CA VAL A 123 -8.23 16.51 -6.40
C VAL A 123 -9.14 15.55 -5.64
N GLU A 124 -8.80 14.26 -5.56
CA GLU A 124 -9.58 13.27 -4.82
C GLU A 124 -9.67 13.58 -3.32
N ILE A 125 -8.58 14.05 -2.69
CA ILE A 125 -8.59 14.48 -1.29
C ILE A 125 -9.57 15.65 -1.08
N TYR A 126 -9.53 16.67 -1.94
CA TYR A 126 -10.45 17.81 -1.83
C TYR A 126 -11.90 17.45 -2.17
N GLU A 127 -12.13 16.55 -3.14
CA GLU A 127 -13.47 16.02 -3.43
C GLU A 127 -14.04 15.25 -2.24
N ALA A 128 -13.22 14.43 -1.56
CA ALA A 128 -13.63 13.72 -0.35
C ALA A 128 -14.02 14.69 0.78
N GLN A 129 -13.32 15.82 0.91
CA GLN A 129 -13.67 16.88 1.86
C GLN A 129 -15.05 17.49 1.53
N HIS A 130 -15.31 17.82 0.27
CA HIS A 130 -16.55 18.45 -0.18
C HIS A 130 -17.76 17.51 -0.15
N CYS A 131 -17.56 16.21 -0.39
CA CYS A 131 -18.61 15.19 -0.34
C CYS A 131 -19.03 14.81 1.09
N GLY A 132 -18.41 15.39 2.13
CA GLY A 132 -18.74 15.11 3.52
C GLY A 132 -18.31 13.71 3.92
N TRP A 133 -17.00 13.46 3.93
CA TRP A 133 -16.42 12.19 4.37
C TRP A 133 -16.96 11.76 5.75
N GLU A 134 -17.86 10.75 5.76
CA GLU A 134 -18.42 10.17 6.98
C GLU A 134 -17.44 9.11 7.54
N GLY A 135 -16.30 9.55 8.07
CA GLY A 135 -15.31 8.71 8.73
C GLY A 135 -15.77 7.99 10.00
N HIS A 136 -17.01 8.22 10.44
CA HIS A 136 -17.60 7.64 11.63
C HIS A 136 -18.82 6.77 11.28
N ARG A 137 -18.59 5.59 10.68
CA ARG A 137 -19.57 4.50 10.76
C ARG A 137 -18.99 3.11 10.49
N LEU A 138 -18.00 2.69 11.29
CA LEU A 138 -17.76 1.27 11.58
C LEU A 138 -17.41 1.09 13.06
#